data_AF-A0A8X6VW66-F1
#
_entry.id   AF-A0A8X6VW66-F1
#
_cell.length_a   1.000
_cell.length_b   1.000
_cell.length_c   1.000
_cell.angle_alpha   90.00
_cell.angle_beta   90.00
_cell.angle_gamma   90.00
#
_symmetry.space_group_name_H-M   'P 1'
#
loop_
_entity.id
_entity.type
_entity.pdbx_description
1 polymer ?
#
loop_
_entity_poly.entity_id
_entity_poly.type
_entity_poly.pdbx_seq_one_letter_code
_entity_poly.pdbx_strand_id
1 'polypeptide(L)'
;MGPKQDCRCSDFHKRIFFSDEAHFWLNGYVNKQNCRIWSEANPQVYVETPLHTEKLTVWGVLWAGGIIGPYFFKNDEGHNVTVNGDRYRTMITNFFIPESKNYDVQELCFQ
;
A
#
# COMPACT_ATOMS: atom_id res chain seq x y z
N MET A 1 -47.48 -19.71 1.67
CA MET A 1 -46.26 -19.44 0.87
C MET A 1 -45.39 -18.52 1.69
N GLY A 2 -44.44 -19.07 2.45
CA GLY A 2 -43.49 -18.24 3.20
C GLY A 2 -42.51 -17.57 2.23
N PRO A 3 -42.05 -16.34 2.52
CA PRO A 3 -41.07 -15.69 1.67
C PRO A 3 -39.81 -16.56 1.62
N LYS A 4 -39.39 -16.92 0.41
CA LYS A 4 -38.10 -17.57 0.17
C LYS A 4 -37.02 -16.58 0.57
N GLN A 5 -36.22 -16.95 1.56
CA GLN A 5 -35.01 -16.25 1.92
C GLN A 5 -34.04 -16.39 0.74
N ASP A 6 -33.82 -15.29 0.01
CA ASP A 6 -32.83 -15.24 -1.07
C ASP A 6 -31.45 -15.23 -0.40
N CYS A 7 -30.87 -16.42 -0.25
CA CYS A 7 -29.54 -16.64 0.30
C CYS A 7 -28.46 -16.26 -0.73
N ARG A 8 -28.34 -14.98 -1.05
CA ARG A 8 -27.13 -14.41 -1.67
C ARG A 8 -26.73 -13.16 -0.92
N CYS A 9 -25.58 -13.23 -0.26
CA CYS A 9 -24.96 -12.10 0.43
C CYS A 9 -24.55 -11.04 -0.61
N SER A 10 -25.47 -10.13 -0.95
CA SER A 10 -25.24 -9.07 -1.95
C SER A 10 -24.12 -8.08 -1.56
N ASP A 11 -23.64 -8.16 -0.31
CA ASP A 11 -22.69 -7.25 0.31
C ASP A 11 -21.33 -7.88 0.61
N PHE A 12 -21.00 -9.04 0.01
CA PHE A 12 -19.70 -9.71 0.23
C PHE A 12 -18.51 -8.78 0.00
N HIS A 13 -18.56 -7.94 -1.05
CA HIS A 13 -17.55 -6.93 -1.36
C HIS A 13 -17.28 -5.94 -0.22
N LYS A 14 -18.22 -5.74 0.71
CA LYS A 14 -18.05 -4.87 1.89
C LYS A 14 -17.22 -5.51 3.00
N ARG A 15 -16.92 -6.81 2.88
CA ARG A 15 -16.17 -7.61 3.84
C ARG A 15 -14.78 -8.02 3.33
N ILE A 16 -14.39 -7.50 2.17
CA ILE A 16 -13.09 -7.72 1.54
C ILE A 16 -12.18 -6.54 1.86
N PHE A 17 -10.97 -6.85 2.32
CA PHE A 17 -9.90 -5.89 2.51
C PHE A 17 -8.88 -6.00 1.37
N PHE A 18 -8.54 -4.87 0.74
CA PHE A 18 -7.50 -4.77 -0.27
C PHE A 18 -6.26 -4.13 0.34
N SER A 19 -5.15 -4.85 0.40
CA SER A 19 -3.89 -4.33 0.93
C SER A 19 -2.80 -4.28 -0.13
N ASP A 20 -1.94 -3.28 -0.06
CA ASP A 20 -0.79 -3.13 -0.96
C ASP A 20 0.33 -2.31 -0.29
N GLU A 21 1.53 -2.39 -0.86
CA GLU A 21 2.67 -1.55 -0.52
C GLU A 21 2.89 -0.43 -1.54
N ALA A 22 3.23 0.75 -1.06
CA ALA A 22 3.66 1.87 -1.89
C ALA A 22 5.06 2.34 -1.49
N HIS A 23 5.89 2.61 -2.49
CA HIS A 23 7.21 3.21 -2.32
C HIS A 23 7.17 4.71 -2.65
N PHE A 24 7.56 5.53 -1.69
CA PHE A 24 7.73 6.98 -1.86
C PHE A 24 9.20 7.33 -1.79
N TRP A 25 9.70 8.02 -2.80
CA TRP A 25 11.09 8.47 -2.85
C TRP A 25 11.17 9.88 -2.26
N LEU A 26 12.00 10.07 -1.22
CA LEU A 26 12.03 11.32 -0.46
C LEU A 26 12.77 12.47 -1.15
N ASN A 27 13.49 12.18 -2.24
CA ASN A 27 14.22 13.18 -3.02
C ASN A 27 13.46 13.67 -4.27
N GLY A 28 12.18 13.33 -4.42
CA GLY A 28 11.42 13.67 -5.62
C GLY A 28 11.81 12.87 -6.86
N TYR A 29 12.40 11.68 -6.68
CA TYR A 29 12.74 10.79 -7.80
C TYR A 29 11.50 10.53 -8.68
N VAL A 30 11.61 10.93 -9.94
CA VAL A 30 10.62 10.65 -10.98
C VAL A 30 11.12 9.45 -11.76
N ASN A 31 10.26 8.43 -11.91
CA ASN A 31 10.56 7.27 -12.76
C ASN A 31 10.97 7.75 -14.17
N LYS A 32 12.08 7.23 -14.70
CA LYS A 32 12.60 7.62 -16.03
C LYS A 32 11.57 7.49 -17.15
N GLN A 33 10.67 6.50 -17.06
CA GLN A 33 9.59 6.32 -18.05
C GLN A 33 8.52 7.42 -17.99
N ASN A 34 8.35 8.06 -16.82
CA ASN A 34 7.43 9.19 -16.63
C ASN A 34 8.11 10.56 -16.84
N CYS A 35 9.44 10.59 -16.97
CA CYS A 35 10.20 11.82 -17.23
C CYS A 35 10.17 12.15 -18.73
N ARG A 36 9.25 13.03 -19.14
CA ARG A 36 9.14 13.48 -20.53
C ARG A 36 9.56 14.94 -20.66
N ILE A 37 10.66 15.17 -21.36
CA ILE A 37 11.20 16.51 -21.64
C ILE A 37 10.73 16.90 -23.05
N TRP A 38 10.15 18.10 -23.17
CA TRP A 38 9.72 18.67 -24.45
C TRP A 38 10.58 19.87 -24.80
N SER A 39 10.98 19.97 -26.06
CA SER A 39 11.76 21.10 -26.61
C SER A 39 11.57 21.15 -28.12
N GLU A 40 11.61 22.34 -28.72
CA GLU A 40 11.50 22.55 -30.16
C GLU A 40 12.75 22.07 -30.93
N ALA A 41 13.89 21.99 -30.24
CA ALA A 41 15.15 21.42 -30.74
C ALA A 41 15.72 20.41 -29.72
N ASN A 42 16.62 19.51 -30.15
CA ASN A 42 17.20 18.48 -29.26
C ASN A 42 17.81 19.14 -28.01
N PRO A 43 17.24 18.92 -26.81
CA PRO A 43 17.60 19.70 -25.64
C PRO A 43 18.94 19.25 -25.02
N GLN A 44 19.50 18.10 -25.41
CA GLN A 44 20.71 17.51 -24.80
C GLN A 44 20.68 17.51 -23.26
N VAL A 45 19.50 17.32 -22.66
CA VAL A 45 19.32 17.31 -21.22
C VAL A 45 19.61 15.91 -20.68
N TYR A 46 20.46 15.85 -19.66
CA TYR A 46 20.72 14.67 -18.85
C TYR A 46 20.27 14.97 -17.42
N VAL A 47 19.42 14.11 -16.86
CA VAL A 47 19.01 14.20 -15.46
C VAL A 47 19.76 13.12 -14.70
N GLU A 48 20.73 13.55 -13.89
CA GLU A 48 21.43 12.65 -12.98
C GLU A 48 20.53 12.33 -11.79
N THR A 49 20.39 11.04 -11.47
CA THR A 49 19.59 10.57 -10.33
C THR A 49 20.48 9.77 -9.38
N PRO A 50 20.41 9.98 -8.06
CA PRO A 50 21.20 9.22 -7.10
C PRO A 50 20.90 7.72 -7.19
N LEU A 51 21.95 6.89 -7.19
CA LEU A 51 21.85 5.43 -7.27
C LEU A 51 21.16 4.83 -6.01
N HIS A 52 21.33 5.46 -4.85
CA HIS A 52 20.79 5.00 -3.57
C HIS A 52 19.96 6.10 -2.92
N THR A 53 18.82 6.37 -3.53
CA THR A 53 17.85 7.30 -2.96
C THR A 53 17.13 6.65 -1.77
N GLU A 54 16.97 7.40 -0.68
CA GLU A 54 16.11 6.98 0.43
C GLU A 54 14.66 6.82 -0.02
N LYS A 55 14.12 5.63 0.21
CA LYS A 55 12.72 5.30 -0.03
C LYS A 55 12.00 5.00 1.27
N LEU A 56 10.77 5.48 1.36
CA LEU A 56 9.81 5.15 2.39
C LEU A 56 8.86 4.08 1.84
N THR A 57 8.78 2.93 2.50
CA THR A 57 7.77 1.92 2.15
C THR A 57 6.62 2.05 3.13
N VAL A 58 5.42 2.18 2.58
CA VAL A 58 4.18 2.30 3.34
C VAL A 58 3.29 1.13 2.95
N TRP A 59 2.64 0.54 3.94
CA TRP A 59 1.59 -0.45 3.73
C TRP A 59 0.25 0.11 4.21
N GLY A 60 -0.83 -0.24 3.54
CA GLY A 60 -2.18 0.16 3.93
C GLY A 60 -3.24 -0.80 3.41
N VAL A 61 -4.44 -0.66 3.94
CA VAL A 61 -5.62 -1.44 3.56
C VAL A 61 -6.76 -0.50 3.20
N LEU A 62 -7.42 -0.79 2.09
CA LEU A 62 -8.66 -0.17 1.65
C LEU A 62 -9.79 -1.18 1.72
N TRP A 63 -10.96 -0.76 2.22
CA TRP A 63 -12.17 -1.57 2.20
C TRP A 63 -13.42 -0.66 2.18
N ALA A 64 -14.61 -1.25 2.11
CA ALA A 64 -15.85 -0.49 1.94
C ALA A 64 -16.15 0.51 3.07
N GLY A 65 -15.65 0.28 4.28
CA GLY A 65 -15.81 1.19 5.42
C GLY A 65 -14.67 2.21 5.60
N GLY A 66 -13.63 2.18 4.77
CA GLY A 66 -12.56 3.18 4.81
C GLY A 66 -11.15 2.59 4.62
N ILE A 67 -10.18 3.26 5.24
CA ILE A 67 -8.75 2.92 5.15
C ILE A 67 -8.25 2.50 6.54
N ILE A 68 -7.45 1.43 6.59
CA ILE A 68 -6.69 1.02 7.78
C ILE A 68 -5.20 1.16 7.45
N GLY A 69 -4.44 1.81 8.33
CA GLY A 69 -3.08 2.27 8.02
C GLY A 69 -3.06 3.78 7.73
N PRO A 70 -1.90 4.39 7.46
CA PRO A 70 -0.66 3.82 6.93
C PRO A 70 0.28 3.19 7.98
N TYR A 71 0.89 2.05 7.63
CA TYR A 71 2.01 1.47 8.38
C TYR A 71 3.34 1.82 7.70
N PHE A 72 4.24 2.46 8.45
CA PHE A 72 5.57 2.83 7.96
C PHE A 72 6.62 1.83 8.45
N PHE A 73 7.35 1.22 7.51
CA PHE A 73 8.45 0.33 7.86
C PHE A 73 9.67 1.14 8.31
N LYS A 74 9.83 1.27 9.63
CA LYS A 74 10.94 1.97 10.29
C LYS A 74 11.58 1.11 11.37
N ASN A 75 12.85 1.35 11.69
CA ASN A 75 13.50 0.77 12.88
C ASN A 75 13.21 1.61 14.14
N ASP A 76 13.75 1.18 15.28
CA ASP A 76 13.57 1.85 16.58
C ASP A 76 14.13 3.29 16.61
N GLU A 77 15.08 3.60 15.72
CA GLU A 77 15.65 4.93 15.55
C GLU A 77 14.83 5.82 14.58
N GLY A 78 13.77 5.28 13.99
CA GLY A 78 12.91 5.98 13.03
C GLY A 78 13.43 5.99 11.58
N HIS A 79 14.54 5.31 11.29
CA HIS A 79 15.09 5.16 9.95
C HIS A 79 14.24 4.20 9.10
N ASN A 80 14.05 4.53 7.82
CA ASN A 80 13.32 3.70 6.88
C ASN A 80 14.05 2.38 6.66
N VAL A 81 13.29 1.28 6.64
CA VAL A 81 13.87 -0.06 6.46
C VAL A 81 13.24 -0.80 5.30
N THR A 82 14.04 -1.67 4.67
CA THR A 82 13.56 -2.58 3.63
C THR A 82 12.58 -3.59 4.20
N VAL A 83 11.45 -3.78 3.53
CA VAL A 83 10.47 -4.81 3.87
C VAL A 83 11.07 -6.19 3.60
N ASN A 84 10.96 -7.08 4.56
CA ASN A 84 11.29 -8.50 4.42
C ASN A 84 10.16 -9.34 5.05
N GLY A 85 10.22 -10.67 4.89
CA GLY A 85 9.17 -11.56 5.36
C GLY A 85 8.87 -11.42 6.86
N ASP A 86 9.90 -11.29 7.69
CA ASP A 86 9.72 -11.17 9.14
C ASP A 86 9.06 -9.85 9.52
N ARG A 87 9.54 -8.72 8.98
CA ARG A 87 8.95 -7.39 9.21
C ARG A 87 7.51 -7.32 8.71
N TYR A 88 7.24 -7.96 7.58
CA TYR A 88 5.89 -8.05 7.03
C TYR A 88 4.96 -8.86 7.93
N ARG A 89 5.43 -10.04 8.40
CA ARG A 89 4.69 -10.86 9.35
C ARG A 89 4.44 -10.11 10.67
N THR A 90 5.44 -9.39 11.18
CA THR A 90 5.30 -8.56 12.38
C THR A 90 4.25 -7.47 12.18
N MET A 91 4.27 -6.77 11.04
CA MET A 91 3.24 -5.79 10.69
C MET A 91 1.85 -6.43 10.67
N ILE A 92 1.66 -7.57 9.98
CA ILE A 92 0.36 -8.26 9.94
C ILE A 92 -0.11 -8.63 11.35
N THR A 93 0.78 -9.24 12.15
CA THR A 93 0.42 -9.84 13.43
C THR A 93 0.17 -8.79 14.51
N ASN A 94 1.01 -7.76 14.56
CA ASN A 94 1.03 -6.81 15.67
C ASN A 94 0.29 -5.51 15.36
N PHE A 95 0.13 -5.16 14.08
CA PHE A 95 -0.57 -3.94 13.67
C PHE A 95 -1.91 -4.26 13.01
N PHE A 96 -1.93 -5.01 11.92
CA PHE A 96 -3.15 -5.18 11.13
C PHE A 96 -4.20 -6.11 11.78
N ILE A 97 -3.83 -7.28 12.29
CA ILE A 97 -4.79 -8.23 12.90
C ILE A 97 -5.52 -7.60 14.10
N PRO A 98 -4.85 -6.86 15.00
CA PRO A 98 -5.55 -6.15 16.07
C PRO A 98 -6.54 -5.10 15.56
N GLU A 99 -6.15 -4.31 14.55
CA GLU A 99 -7.02 -3.30 13.94
C GLU A 99 -8.21 -3.91 13.19
N SER A 100 -8.00 -5.03 12.50
CA SER A 100 -9.05 -5.67 11.69
C SER A 100 -10.17 -6.26 12.54
N LYS A 101 -9.90 -6.64 13.79
CA LYS A 101 -10.91 -7.13 14.75
C LYS A 101 -12.01 -6.12 15.07
N ASN A 102 -11.78 -4.83 14.80
CA ASN A 102 -12.81 -3.80 14.95
C ASN A 102 -13.89 -3.85 13.86
N TYR A 103 -13.73 -4.73 12.85
CA TYR A 103 -14.58 -4.80 11.67
C TYR A 103 -15.09 -6.23 11.43
N ASP A 104 -16.27 -6.38 10.81
CA ASP A 104 -16.87 -7.68 10.43
C ASP A 104 -16.23 -8.19 9.13
N VAL A 105 -15.06 -8.84 9.24
CA VAL A 105 -14.21 -9.23 8.11
C VAL A 105 -14.32 -10.72 7.80
N GLN A 106 -14.34 -11.06 6.50
CA GLN A 106 -14.33 -12.45 6.04
C GLN A 106 -13.11 -12.80 5.20
N GLU A 107 -12.49 -11.82 4.52
CA GLU A 107 -11.36 -12.10 3.62
C GLU A 107 -10.40 -10.91 3.50
N LEU A 108 -9.10 -11.22 3.43
CA LEU A 108 -8.03 -10.27 3.13
C LEU A 108 -7.42 -10.65 1.78
N CYS A 109 -7.43 -9.71 0.84
CA CYS A 109 -6.79 -9.85 -0.46
C CYS A 109 -5.48 -9.07 -0.49
N PHE A 110 -4.41 -9.78 -0.89
CA PHE A 110 -3.13 -9.19 -1.26
C PHE A 110 -3.13 -9.02 -2.78
N GLN A 111 -2.72 -7.84 -3.26
CA GLN A 111 -2.52 -7.58 -4.68
C GLN A 111 -1.13 -8.03 -5.13
#